data_AF-A0A7W0KU96-F1
#
_entry.id   AF-A0A7W0KU96-F1
#
_cell.length_a   1.000
_cell.length_b   1.000
_cell.length_c   1.000
_cell.angle_alpha   90.00
_cell.angle_beta   90.00
_cell.angle_gamma   90.00
#
_symmetry.space_group_name_H-M   'P 1'
#
loop_
_entity.id
_entity.type
_entity.pdbx_description
1 polymer ?
#
loop_
_entity_poly.entity_id
_entity_poly.type
_entity_poly.pdbx_seq_one_letter_code
_entity_poly.pdbx_strand_id
1 'polypeptide(L)'
;MSAVDPKQPDRSLSELIGDMTQDVSTLMHKELELAKEELRVEAGKASKAGQAFGVAAGTGLYAGFALVITLGLLLDLVVPTWAAFLIVTVVLAAVAAIFAQRGKVQLKEVEPKPEQTIQTLQEDAQWLSEQRN
;
A
#
# COMPACT_ATOMS: atom_id res chain seq x y z
N MET A 1 -47.67 33.12 -47.53
CA MET A 1 -46.51 34.02 -47.37
C MET A 1 -46.15 33.95 -45.89
N SER A 2 -45.33 32.95 -45.53
CA SER A 2 -44.86 32.72 -44.16
C SER A 2 -43.35 32.55 -44.28
N ALA A 3 -42.61 33.50 -43.72
CA ALA A 3 -41.18 33.64 -43.90
C ALA A 3 -40.44 32.39 -43.41
N VAL A 4 -39.63 31.82 -44.31
CA VAL A 4 -38.56 30.89 -43.93
C VAL A 4 -37.52 31.74 -43.19
N ASP A 5 -37.40 31.53 -41.88
CA ASP A 5 -36.41 32.16 -41.03
C ASP A 5 -35.03 31.53 -41.31
N PRO A 6 -34.07 32.23 -41.93
CA PRO A 6 -32.80 31.67 -42.33
C PRO A 6 -31.77 31.99 -41.26
N LYS A 7 -31.79 31.24 -40.14
CA LYS A 7 -30.68 31.26 -39.16
C LYS A 7 -30.72 30.07 -38.21
N GLN A 8 -30.65 28.86 -38.73
CA GLN A 8 -29.96 27.80 -37.99
C GLN A 8 -28.51 27.82 -38.48
N PRO A 9 -27.55 28.32 -37.69
CA PRO A 9 -26.16 28.21 -38.05
C PRO A 9 -25.83 26.72 -38.10
N ASP A 10 -25.36 26.25 -39.24
CA ASP A 10 -24.71 24.94 -39.35
C ASP A 10 -23.69 24.83 -38.22
N ARG A 11 -23.92 23.88 -37.30
CA ARG A 11 -23.01 23.60 -36.18
C ARG A 11 -21.59 23.61 -36.70
N SER A 12 -20.82 24.59 -36.27
CA SER A 12 -19.47 24.79 -36.79
C SER A 12 -18.57 23.66 -36.29
N LEU A 13 -17.60 23.22 -37.10
CA LEU A 13 -16.56 22.26 -36.66
C LEU A 13 -15.90 22.70 -35.34
N SER A 14 -15.81 24.02 -35.13
CA SER A 14 -15.31 24.66 -33.91
C SER A 14 -16.09 24.27 -32.65
N GLU A 15 -17.40 24.09 -32.78
CA GLU A 15 -18.32 23.75 -31.69
C GLU A 15 -18.22 22.25 -31.34
N LEU A 16 -18.11 21.37 -32.35
CA LEU A 16 -17.87 19.93 -32.16
C LEU A 16 -16.50 19.62 -31.51
N ILE A 17 -15.44 20.34 -31.90
CA ILE A 17 -14.12 20.21 -31.28
C ILE A 17 -14.16 20.72 -29.83
N GLY A 18 -14.95 21.76 -29.55
CA GLY A 18 -15.22 22.25 -28.20
C GLY A 18 -15.88 21.19 -27.33
N ASP A 19 -16.96 20.59 -27.81
CA ASP A 19 -17.71 19.53 -27.12
C ASP A 19 -16.82 18.29 -26.84
N MET A 20 -16.04 17.82 -27.83
CA MET A 20 -15.11 16.70 -27.64
C MET A 20 -14.02 17.00 -26.60
N THR A 21 -13.47 18.21 -26.61
CA THR A 21 -12.45 18.62 -25.62
C THR A 21 -13.05 18.65 -24.21
N GLN A 22 -14.31 19.09 -24.10
CA GLN A 22 -15.04 19.13 -22.86
C GLN A 22 -15.38 17.71 -22.33
N ASP A 23 -15.73 16.78 -23.23
CA ASP A 23 -15.96 15.38 -22.89
C ASP A 23 -14.68 14.70 -22.40
N VAL A 24 -13.54 14.91 -23.07
CA VAL A 24 -12.23 14.39 -22.64
C VAL A 24 -11.84 14.94 -21.27
N SER A 25 -12.03 16.25 -21.03
CA SER A 25 -11.79 16.88 -19.73
C SER A 25 -12.67 16.28 -18.62
N THR A 26 -13.93 16.00 -18.95
CA THR A 26 -14.90 15.37 -18.05
C THR A 26 -14.50 13.92 -17.72
N LEU A 27 -14.04 13.15 -18.70
CA LEU A 27 -13.54 11.78 -18.48
C LEU A 27 -12.28 11.77 -17.61
N MET A 28 -11.31 12.65 -17.89
CA MET A 28 -10.11 12.80 -17.07
C MET A 28 -10.45 13.12 -15.61
N HIS A 29 -11.42 14.01 -15.36
CA HIS A 29 -11.88 14.28 -14.00
C HIS A 29 -12.47 13.04 -13.33
N LYS A 30 -13.27 12.25 -14.04
CA LYS A 30 -13.87 11.01 -13.51
C LYS A 30 -12.82 9.94 -13.20
N GLU A 31 -11.82 9.76 -14.06
CA GLU A 31 -10.70 8.84 -13.82
C GLU A 31 -9.89 9.26 -12.60
N LEU A 32 -9.66 10.57 -12.42
CA LEU A 32 -9.00 11.10 -11.22
C LEU A 32 -9.83 10.87 -9.96
N GLU A 33 -11.15 11.03 -10.04
CA GLU A 33 -12.05 10.73 -8.91
C GLU A 33 -12.05 9.24 -8.57
N LEU A 34 -12.10 8.37 -9.58
CA LEU A 34 -12.03 6.92 -9.40
C LEU A 34 -10.69 6.49 -8.77
N ALA A 35 -9.57 6.98 -9.31
CA ALA A 35 -8.24 6.70 -8.79
C ALA A 35 -8.08 7.20 -7.34
N LYS A 36 -8.63 8.38 -7.01
CA LYS A 36 -8.64 8.88 -5.62
C LYS A 36 -9.44 7.96 -4.70
N GLU A 37 -10.57 7.44 -5.15
CA GLU A 37 -11.40 6.54 -4.35
C GLU A 37 -10.74 5.19 -4.15
N GLU A 38 -10.14 4.62 -5.19
CA GLU A 38 -9.38 3.37 -5.09
C GLU A 38 -8.19 3.52 -4.13
N LEU A 39 -7.45 4.64 -4.22
CA LEU A 39 -6.38 4.97 -3.27
C LEU A 39 -6.89 5.12 -1.83
N ARG A 40 -8.08 5.70 -1.62
CA ARG A 40 -8.69 5.79 -0.28
C ARG A 40 -9.07 4.43 0.28
N VAL A 41 -9.64 3.57 -0.55
CA VAL A 41 -9.99 2.19 -0.16
C VAL A 41 -8.73 1.42 0.22
N GLU A 42 -7.68 1.50 -0.59
CA GLU A 42 -6.43 0.80 -0.35
C GLU A 42 -5.69 1.36 0.87
N ALA A 43 -5.64 2.69 1.02
CA ALA A 43 -5.11 3.36 2.21
C ALA A 43 -5.91 2.98 3.47
N GLY A 44 -7.24 2.83 3.38
CA GLY A 44 -8.08 2.38 4.47
C GLY A 44 -7.78 0.95 4.91
N LYS A 45 -7.58 0.03 3.96
CA LYS A 45 -7.15 -1.36 4.25
C LYS A 45 -5.78 -1.38 4.92
N ALA A 46 -4.82 -0.64 4.36
CA ALA A 46 -3.47 -0.54 4.91
C ALA A 46 -3.48 0.09 6.31
N SER A 47 -4.30 1.12 6.54
CA SER A 47 -4.48 1.77 7.85
C SER A 47 -5.06 0.80 8.88
N LYS A 48 -6.10 0.05 8.52
CA LYS A 48 -6.72 -0.94 9.42
C LYS A 48 -5.75 -2.07 9.76
N ALA A 49 -5.01 -2.57 8.77
CA ALA A 49 -3.94 -3.53 9.00
C ALA A 49 -2.86 -2.95 9.93
N GLY A 50 -2.39 -1.73 9.65
CA GLY A 50 -1.41 -1.02 10.47
C GLY A 50 -1.87 -0.82 11.92
N GLN A 51 -3.14 -0.48 12.14
CA GLN A 51 -3.71 -0.35 13.48
C GLN A 51 -3.74 -1.69 14.22
N ALA A 52 -4.18 -2.77 13.56
CA ALA A 52 -4.20 -4.10 14.14
C ALA A 52 -2.79 -4.58 14.52
N PHE A 53 -1.80 -4.37 13.65
CA PHE A 53 -0.40 -4.67 13.94
C PHE A 53 0.15 -3.79 15.07
N GLY A 54 -0.22 -2.50 15.12
CA GLY A 54 0.18 -1.60 16.19
C GLY A 54 -0.33 -2.05 17.57
N VAL A 55 -1.62 -2.42 17.66
CA VAL A 55 -2.22 -2.95 18.88
C VAL A 55 -1.57 -4.29 19.26
N ALA A 56 -1.44 -5.21 18.31
CA ALA A 56 -0.81 -6.50 18.55
C ALA A 56 0.65 -6.37 19.03
N ALA A 57 1.43 -5.46 18.44
CA ALA A 57 2.79 -5.17 18.87
C ALA A 57 2.83 -4.60 20.30
N GLY A 58 1.98 -3.61 20.60
CA GLY A 58 1.89 -3.01 21.94
C GLY A 58 1.48 -4.02 23.01
N THR A 59 0.39 -4.76 22.80
CA THR A 59 -0.07 -5.79 23.72
C THR A 59 0.93 -6.94 23.83
N GLY A 60 1.56 -7.34 22.72
CA GLY A 60 2.61 -8.35 22.69
C GLY A 60 3.84 -7.97 23.52
N LEU A 61 4.29 -6.71 23.44
CA LEU A 61 5.39 -6.21 24.27
C LEU A 61 5.03 -6.26 25.76
N TYR A 62 3.83 -5.78 26.13
CA TYR A 62 3.37 -5.81 27.51
C TYR A 62 3.28 -7.25 28.05
N ALA A 63 2.67 -8.16 27.28
CA ALA A 63 2.58 -9.57 27.62
C ALA A 63 3.97 -10.22 27.73
N GLY A 64 4.91 -9.85 26.85
CA GLY A 64 6.30 -10.30 26.89
C GLY A 64 7.00 -9.91 28.19
N PHE A 65 6.86 -8.65 28.64
CA PHE A 65 7.39 -8.21 29.94
C PHE A 65 6.78 -9.01 31.10
N ALA A 66 5.46 -9.18 31.13
CA ALA A 66 4.79 -9.96 32.16
C ALA A 66 5.26 -11.44 32.16
N LEU A 67 5.50 -12.01 30.99
CA LEU A 67 5.99 -13.37 30.81
C LEU A 67 7.44 -13.53 31.29
N VAL A 68 8.33 -12.56 31.01
CA VAL A 68 9.70 -12.56 31.55
C VAL A 68 9.68 -12.59 33.08
N ILE A 69 8.86 -11.75 33.70
CA ILE A 69 8.73 -11.69 35.16
C ILE A 69 8.18 -13.01 35.69
N THR A 70 7.12 -13.52 35.08
CA THR A 70 6.45 -14.75 35.53
C THR A 70 7.39 -15.96 35.45
N LEU A 71 8.07 -16.15 34.31
CA LEU A 71 9.02 -17.24 34.15
C LEU A 71 10.27 -17.05 35.01
N GLY A 72 10.75 -15.81 35.16
CA GLY A 72 11.88 -15.49 36.02
C GLY A 72 11.60 -15.87 37.48
N LEU A 73 10.45 -15.46 38.01
CA LEU A 73 10.00 -15.82 39.37
C LEU A 73 9.77 -17.33 39.52
N LEU A 74 9.29 -18.01 38.49
CA LEU A 74 9.11 -19.46 38.52
C LEU A 74 10.45 -20.20 38.59
N LEU A 75 11.45 -19.76 37.81
CA LEU A 75 12.79 -20.34 37.84
C LEU A 75 13.57 -19.95 39.09
N ASP A 76 13.31 -18.79 39.68
CA ASP A 76 13.92 -18.33 40.94
C ASP A 76 13.69 -19.31 42.11
N LEU A 77 12.66 -20.16 42.03
CA LEU A 77 12.40 -21.23 42.99
C LEU A 77 13.48 -22.33 43.01
N VAL A 78 14.25 -22.47 41.93
CA VAL A 78 15.20 -23.58 41.74
C VAL A 78 16.63 -23.13 41.39
N VAL A 79 16.82 -21.88 40.95
CA VAL A 79 18.15 -21.30 40.65
C VAL A 79 18.25 -19.87 41.20
N PRO A 80 19.46 -19.31 41.40
CA PRO A 80 19.61 -17.93 41.82
C PRO A 80 18.92 -16.94 40.88
N THR A 81 18.35 -15.88 41.45
CA THR A 81 17.52 -14.89 40.72
C THR A 81 18.19 -14.36 39.46
N TRP A 82 19.47 -13.99 39.54
CA TRP A 82 20.19 -13.47 38.37
C TRP A 82 20.27 -14.50 37.23
N ALA A 83 20.41 -15.79 37.55
CA ALA A 83 20.51 -16.87 36.57
C ALA A 83 19.13 -17.19 35.98
N ALA A 84 18.07 -17.17 36.79
CA ALA A 84 16.68 -17.37 36.32
C ALA A 84 16.32 -16.37 35.21
N PHE A 85 16.51 -15.08 35.48
CA PHE A 85 16.20 -14.02 34.50
C PHE A 85 17.12 -14.07 33.28
N LEU A 86 18.39 -14.45 33.43
CA LEU A 86 19.32 -14.62 32.31
C LEU A 86 18.87 -15.76 31.38
N ILE A 87 18.52 -16.92 31.94
CA ILE A 87 18.03 -18.07 31.17
C ILE A 87 16.77 -17.70 30.38
N VAL A 88 15.78 -17.08 31.04
CA VAL A 88 14.54 -16.65 30.38
C VAL A 88 14.83 -15.66 29.26
N THR A 89 15.74 -14.70 29.48
CA THR A 89 16.14 -13.71 28.47
C THR A 89 16.77 -14.38 27.26
N VAL A 90 17.68 -15.34 27.45
CA VAL A 90 18.34 -16.06 26.35
C VAL A 90 17.33 -16.89 25.55
N VAL A 91 16.41 -17.58 26.22
CA VAL A 91 15.36 -18.37 25.56
C VAL A 91 14.47 -17.46 24.70
N LEU A 92 14.01 -16.33 25.25
CA LEU A 92 13.19 -15.39 24.50
C LEU A 92 13.94 -14.71 23.37
N ALA A 93 15.23 -14.39 23.55
CA ALA A 93 16.08 -13.87 22.49
C ALA A 93 16.23 -14.86 21.33
N ALA A 94 16.38 -16.16 21.62
CA ALA A 94 16.42 -17.20 20.59
C ALA A 94 15.09 -17.30 19.82
N VAL A 95 13.96 -17.28 20.54
CA VAL A 95 12.63 -17.25 19.91
C VAL A 95 12.46 -16.02 19.02
N ALA A 96 12.81 -14.83 19.52
CA ALA A 96 12.75 -13.59 18.77
C ALA A 96 13.65 -13.63 17.51
N ALA A 97 14.84 -14.21 17.60
CA ALA A 97 15.74 -14.37 16.46
C ALA A 97 15.12 -15.24 15.35
N ILE A 98 14.45 -16.34 15.70
CA ILE A 98 13.76 -17.21 14.73
C ILE A 98 12.63 -16.44 14.02
N PHE A 99 11.81 -15.71 14.77
CA PHE A 99 10.74 -14.90 14.18
C PHE A 99 11.29 -13.77 13.30
N ALA A 100 12.36 -13.09 13.74
CA ALA A 100 13.01 -12.05 12.94
C ALA A 100 13.58 -12.60 11.63
N GLN A 101 14.16 -13.81 11.64
CA GLN A 101 14.61 -14.47 10.41
C GLN A 101 13.44 -14.78 9.47
N ARG A 102 12.34 -15.34 9.98
CA ARG A 102 11.15 -15.60 9.15
C ARG A 102 10.51 -14.33 8.59
N GLY A 103 10.49 -13.25 9.37
CA GLY A 103 10.01 -11.95 8.90
C GLY A 103 10.89 -11.38 7.79
N LYS A 104 12.22 -11.49 7.93
CA LYS A 104 13.17 -11.08 6.88
C LYS A 104 13.00 -11.86 5.58
N VAL A 105 12.67 -13.16 5.64
CA VAL A 105 12.42 -13.97 4.45
C VAL A 105 11.15 -13.50 3.74
N GLN A 106 10.04 -13.36 4.47
CA GLN A 106 8.77 -12.89 3.90
C GLN A 106 8.89 -11.49 3.29
N LEU A 107 9.63 -10.59 3.94
CA LEU A 107 9.86 -9.24 3.40
C LEU A 107 10.71 -9.23 2.12
N LYS A 108 11.55 -10.25 1.89
CA LYS A 108 12.32 -10.38 0.65
C LYS A 108 11.49 -10.92 -0.51
N GLU A 109 10.42 -11.66 -0.22
CA GLU A 109 9.49 -12.19 -1.22
C GLU A 109 8.50 -11.11 -1.71
N VAL A 110 8.34 -10.02 -0.96
CA VAL A 110 7.56 -8.87 -1.41
C VAL A 110 8.43 -8.04 -2.35
N GLU A 111 8.23 -8.18 -3.67
CA GLU A 111 8.85 -7.31 -4.67
C GLU A 111 8.22 -5.91 -4.59
N PRO A 112 8.96 -4.88 -4.14
CA PRO A 112 8.41 -3.53 -3.98
C PRO A 112 8.31 -2.77 -5.29
N LYS A 113 8.82 -3.32 -6.40
CA LYS A 113 8.76 -2.72 -7.73
C LYS A 113 7.91 -3.62 -8.63
N PRO A 114 6.82 -3.10 -9.23
CA PRO A 114 6.06 -3.86 -10.21
C PRO A 114 6.89 -3.96 -11.50
N GLU A 115 7.73 -4.99 -11.60
CA GLU A 115 8.66 -5.17 -12.71
C GLU A 115 7.94 -5.21 -14.06
N GLN A 116 6.76 -5.83 -14.10
CA GLN A 116 5.93 -5.89 -15.31
C GLN A 116 5.47 -4.50 -15.76
N THR A 117 5.08 -3.62 -14.84
CA THR A 117 4.67 -2.24 -15.16
C THR A 117 5.86 -1.42 -15.64
N ILE A 118 7.05 -1.64 -15.09
CA ILE A 118 8.27 -0.96 -15.54
C ILE A 118 8.68 -1.44 -16.94
N GLN A 119 8.51 -2.72 -17.24
CA GLN A 119 8.80 -3.29 -18.57
C GLN A 119 7.85 -2.75 -19.64
N THR A 120 6.53 -2.76 -19.40
CA THR A 120 5.57 -2.20 -20.37
C THR A 120 5.81 -0.71 -20.64
N LEU A 121 6.14 0.09 -19.61
CA LEU A 121 6.50 1.50 -19.80
C LEU A 121 7.79 1.70 -20.61
N GLN A 122 8.75 0.76 -20.53
CA GLN A 122 9.97 0.81 -21.35
C GLN A 122 9.69 0.41 -22.81
N GLU A 123 8.86 -0.61 -23.02
CA GLU A 123 8.44 -1.03 -24.36
C GLU A 123 7.66 0.09 -25.07
N ASP A 124 6.73 0.75 -24.37
CA ASP A 124 5.97 1.88 -24.90
C ASP A 124 6.89 3.06 -25.26
N ALA A 125 7.88 3.35 -24.42
CA ALA A 125 8.87 4.40 -24.69
C ALA A 125 9.76 4.07 -25.90
N GLN A 126 10.14 2.79 -26.07
CA GLN A 126 10.92 2.34 -27.21
C GLN A 126 10.12 2.44 -28.51
N TRP A 127 8.87 1.98 -28.52
CA TRP A 127 7.98 2.06 -29.68
C TRP A 127 7.78 3.50 -30.17
N LEU A 128 7.59 4.45 -29.24
CA LEU A 128 7.49 5.88 -29.55
C LEU A 128 8.78 6.49 -30.12
N SER A 129 9.94 5.96 -29.71
CA SER A 129 11.24 6.44 -30.22
C SER A 129 11.54 5.95 -31.64
N GLU A 130 11.08 4.74 -31.98
CA GLU A 130 11.24 4.12 -33.29
C GLU A 130 10.37 4.77 -34.35
N GLN A 131 9.18 5.25 -33.98
CA GLN A 131 8.27 5.94 -34.90
C GLN A 131 8.71 7.38 -35.25
N ARG A 132 9.70 7.94 -34.53
CA ARG A 132 10.21 9.31 -34.70
C ARG A 132 11.43 9.39 -35.64
N ASN A 133 12.06 8.27 -35.99
CA ASN A 133 13.17 8.19 -36.94
C ASN A 133 12.69 7.65 -38.30
#